data_AF-A0A5N9F5A6-F1
#
_entry.id   AF-A0A5N9F5A6-F1
#
_cell.length_a   1.000
_cell.length_b   1.000
_cell.length_c   1.000
_cell.angle_alpha   90.00
_cell.angle_beta   90.00
_cell.angle_gamma   90.00
#
_symmetry.space_group_name_H-M   'P 1'
#
loop_
_entity.id
_entity.type
_entity.pdbx_description
1 polymer ?
#
loop_
_entity_poly.entity_id
_entity_poly.type
_entity_poly.pdbx_seq_one_letter_code
_entity_poly.pdbx_strand_id
1 'polypeptide(L)' 'MANLISERLEVDDDFEAVQELYLERGWTDGLPVVPPTAERVEAMLAATPLASQDIIGEIPPNWGSATVEKLAVNAVMA' A
#
# COMPACT_ATOMS: atom_id res chain seq x y z
N MET A 1 12.83 1.41 -11.86
CA MET A 1 11.48 0.99 -11.48
C MET A 1 11.62 -0.03 -10.38
N ALA A 2 10.83 0.11 -9.31
CA ALA A 2 10.93 -0.79 -8.16
C ALA A 2 10.32 -2.15 -8.52
N ASN A 3 10.83 -3.23 -7.93
CA ASN A 3 10.18 -4.54 -8.09
C ASN A 3 8.98 -4.59 -7.14
N LEU A 4 7.79 -4.31 -7.67
CA LEU A 4 6.52 -4.34 -6.94
C LEU A 4 5.81 -5.68 -7.17
N ILE A 5 5.53 -6.41 -6.09
CA ILE A 5 4.93 -7.76 -6.13
C ILE A 5 3.55 -7.84 -5.48
N SER A 6 3.08 -6.77 -4.83
CA SER A 6 1.76 -6.72 -4.22
C SER A 6 0.66 -6.91 -5.27
N GLU A 7 -0.45 -7.54 -4.86
CA GLU A 7 -1.64 -7.68 -5.69
C GLU A 7 -2.13 -6.31 -6.17
N ARG A 8 -2.56 -6.24 -7.43
CA ARG A 8 -3.18 -5.05 -8.02
C ARG A 8 -4.64 -5.34 -8.30
N LEU A 9 -5.49 -4.40 -7.92
CA LEU A 9 -6.92 -4.41 -8.19
C LEU A 9 -7.24 -3.24 -9.11
N GLU A 10 -8.09 -3.51 -10.10
CA GLU A 10 -8.69 -2.47 -10.93
C GLU A 10 -10.00 -2.03 -10.30
N VAL A 11 -10.22 -0.73 -10.25
CA VAL A 11 -11.40 -0.06 -9.71
C VAL A 11 -11.64 1.17 -10.57
N ASP A 12 -12.89 1.60 -10.67
CA ASP A 12 -13.24 2.82 -11.40
C ASP A 12 -12.45 4.01 -10.82
N ASP A 13 -12.04 4.94 -11.69
CA ASP A 13 -11.37 6.19 -11.31
C ASP A 13 -12.39 7.18 -10.74
N ASP A 14 -13.00 6.77 -9.64
CA ASP A 14 -14.06 7.44 -8.91
C ASP A 14 -13.73 7.38 -7.41
N PHE A 15 -13.85 8.52 -6.74
CA PHE A 15 -13.42 8.64 -5.35
C PHE A 15 -14.28 7.73 -4.45
N GLU A 16 -15.59 7.80 -4.60
CA GLU A 16 -16.56 7.03 -3.83
C GLU A 16 -16.36 5.51 -4.03
N ALA A 17 -16.17 5.06 -5.28
CA ALA A 17 -15.92 3.64 -5.58
C ALA A 17 -14.67 3.10 -4.88
N VAL A 18 -13.58 3.86 -4.86
CA VAL A 18 -12.36 3.45 -4.14
C VAL A 18 -12.61 3.43 -2.64
N GLN A 19 -13.26 4.46 -2.10
CA GLN A 19 -13.54 4.54 -0.67
C GLN A 19 -14.43 3.39 -0.20
N GLU A 20 -15.46 3.04 -0.96
CA GLU A 20 -16.38 1.95 -0.65
C GLU A 20 -15.64 0.60 -0.67
N LEU A 21 -14.83 0.33 -1.70
CA LEU A 21 -14.00 -0.89 -1.78
C LEU A 21 -13.10 -1.09 -0.56
N TYR A 22 -12.39 -0.04 -0.12
CA TYR A 22 -11.47 -0.12 1.02
C TYR A 22 -12.21 -0.31 2.34
N LEU A 23 -13.37 0.34 2.49
CA LEU A 23 -14.21 0.20 3.66
C LEU A 23 -14.81 -1.21 3.77
N GLU A 24 -15.38 -1.73 2.68
CA GLU A 24 -15.98 -3.07 2.63
C GLU A 24 -14.98 -4.19 2.92
N ARG A 25 -13.72 -4.01 2.50
CA ARG A 25 -12.63 -4.97 2.79
C ARG A 25 -12.01 -4.80 4.18
N GLY A 26 -12.39 -3.77 4.93
CA GLY A 26 -11.82 -3.46 6.24
C GLY A 26 -10.34 -3.06 6.18
N TRP A 27 -9.92 -2.41 5.09
CA TRP A 27 -8.54 -1.95 4.87
C TRP A 27 -8.27 -0.53 5.34
N THR A 28 -9.31 0.17 5.80
CA THR A 28 -9.24 1.51 6.38
C THR A 28 -9.79 1.47 7.82
N ASP A 29 -9.41 2.47 8.61
CA ASP A 29 -9.97 2.74 9.94
C ASP A 29 -11.30 3.52 9.89
N GLY A 30 -11.81 3.78 8.69
CA GLY A 30 -13.04 4.54 8.44
C GLY A 30 -12.78 5.96 7.93
N LEU A 31 -11.52 6.39 7.86
CA LEU A 31 -11.14 7.65 7.23
C LEU A 31 -10.93 7.49 5.71
N PRO A 32 -11.01 8.61 4.95
CA PRO A 32 -10.63 8.62 3.55
C PRO A 32 -9.21 8.10 3.32
N VAL A 33 -8.99 7.35 2.23
CA VAL A 33 -7.67 6.81 1.90
C VAL A 33 -7.19 7.41 0.60
N VAL A 34 -5.88 7.62 0.48
CA VAL A 34 -5.29 7.90 -0.83
C VAL A 34 -5.02 6.57 -1.53
N PRO A 35 -5.57 6.31 -2.73
CA PRO A 35 -5.34 5.04 -3.43
C PRO A 35 -3.84 4.83 -3.67
N PRO A 36 -3.24 3.72 -3.20
CA PRO A 36 -1.82 3.43 -3.37
C PRO A 36 -1.53 2.89 -4.78
N THR A 37 -1.68 3.75 -5.79
CA THR A 37 -1.36 3.38 -7.19
C THR A 37 0.12 3.06 -7.32
N ALA A 38 0.48 2.27 -8.35
CA ALA A 38 1.86 1.88 -8.60
C ALA A 38 2.78 3.11 -8.70
N GLU A 39 2.34 4.17 -9.37
CA GLU A 39 3.12 5.41 -9.52
C GLU A 39 3.37 6.11 -8.18
N ARG A 40 2.35 6.18 -7.30
CA ARG A 40 2.49 6.80 -5.98
C ARG A 40 3.40 5.98 -5.07
N VAL A 41 3.29 4.65 -5.13
CA VAL A 41 4.15 3.74 -4.37
C VAL A 41 5.60 3.83 -4.87
N GLU A 42 5.84 3.86 -6.19
CA GLU A 42 7.18 4.07 -6.73
C GLU A 42 7.78 5.43 -6.33
N ALA A 43 6.98 6.49 -6.33
CA ALA A 43 7.41 7.81 -5.86
C ALA A 43 7.77 7.80 -4.36
N MET A 44 6.99 7.11 -3.52
CA MET A 44 7.30 6.93 -2.10
C MET A 44 8.60 6.13 -1.91
N LEU A 45 8.78 5.04 -2.65
CA LEU A 45 9.98 4.20 -2.58
C LEU A 45 11.26 4.95 -3.01
N ALA A 46 11.14 5.93 -3.90
CA ALA A 46 12.29 6.75 -4.32
C ALA A 46 12.89 7.60 -3.18
N ALA A 47 12.18 7.78 -2.06
CA ALA A 47 12.65 8.53 -0.89
C ALA A 47 13.56 7.72 0.04
N THR A 48 13.81 6.44 -0.24
CA THR A 48 14.65 5.55 0.57
C THR A 48 15.69 4.82 -0.27
N PRO A 49 16.90 4.53 0.26
CA PRO A 49 17.88 3.71 -0.43
C PRO A 49 17.62 2.19 -0.33
N LEU A 50 16.62 1.76 0.46
CA LEU A 50 16.33 0.35 0.68
C LEU A 50 15.63 -0.28 -0.53
N ALA A 51 15.84 -1.59 -0.73
CA ALA A 51 15.16 -2.31 -1.78
C ALA A 51 13.71 -2.60 -1.39
N SER A 52 12.80 -2.62 -2.38
CA SER A 52 11.35 -2.83 -2.14
C SER A 52 11.02 -4.14 -1.41
N GLN A 53 11.87 -5.16 -1.55
CA GLN A 53 11.70 -6.47 -0.92
C GLN A 53 12.51 -6.66 0.37
N ASP A 54 13.24 -5.64 0.83
CA ASP A 54 13.89 -5.69 2.13
C ASP A 54 12.85 -5.83 3.23
N ILE A 55 13.05 -6.77 4.15
CA ILE A 55 12.16 -7.00 5.29
C ILE A 55 12.65 -6.15 6.45
N ILE A 56 11.82 -5.21 6.89
CA ILE A 56 12.11 -4.36 8.06
C ILE A 56 11.79 -5.10 9.36
N GLY A 57 10.79 -5.98 9.31
CA GLY A 57 10.41 -6.83 10.44
C GLY A 57 9.15 -7.64 10.15
N GLU A 58 8.67 -8.35 11.16
CA GLU A 58 7.41 -9.07 11.14
C GLU A 58 6.39 -8.34 12.02
N ILE A 59 5.16 -8.19 11.54
CA ILE A 59 4.13 -7.39 12.20
C ILE A 59 3.05 -8.30 12.80
N PRO A 60 2.84 -8.29 14.13
CA PRO A 60 1.72 -9.01 14.75
C PRO A 60 0.37 -8.40 14.33
N PRO A 61 -0.75 -9.13 14.46
CA PRO A 61 -0.87 -10.46 15.06
C PRO A 61 -0.54 -11.61 14.09
N ASN A 62 -0.53 -11.35 12.78
CA ASN A 62 -0.33 -12.38 11.76
C ASN A 62 1.15 -12.68 11.48
N TRP A 63 2.07 -11.90 12.09
CA TRP A 63 3.52 -12.02 11.91
C TRP A 63 3.95 -12.02 10.44
N GLY A 64 3.23 -11.25 9.62
CA GLY A 64 3.56 -11.10 8.21
C GLY A 64 4.79 -10.23 8.02
N SER A 65 5.63 -10.58 7.04
CA SER A 65 6.80 -9.77 6.69
C SER A 65 6.37 -8.38 6.19
N ALA A 66 6.79 -7.35 6.90
CA ALA A 66 6.73 -5.95 6.47
C ALA A 66 7.91 -5.65 5.57
N THR A 67 7.71 -5.84 4.28
CA THR A 67 8.65 -5.38 3.26
C THR A 67 8.57 -3.86 3.10
N VAL A 68 9.62 -3.24 2.59
CA VAL A 68 9.63 -1.81 2.27
C VAL A 68 8.50 -1.44 1.30
N GLU A 69 8.17 -2.31 0.33
CA GLU A 69 7.00 -2.13 -0.54
C GLU A 69 5.70 -2.02 0.26
N LYS A 70 5.41 -2.96 1.16
CA LYS A 70 4.17 -2.96 1.95
C LYS A 70 4.09 -1.75 2.87
N LEU A 71 5.23 -1.33 3.43
CA LEU A 71 5.30 -0.10 4.22
C LEU A 71 5.05 1.14 3.37
N ALA A 72 5.57 1.19 2.14
CA ALA A 72 5.30 2.28 1.21
C ALA A 72 3.83 2.31 0.77
N VAL A 73 3.20 1.16 0.50
CA VAL A 73 1.76 1.07 0.23
C VAL A 73 0.95 1.65 1.38
N ASN A 74 1.23 1.22 2.61
CA ASN A 74 0.53 1.72 3.79
C ASN A 74 0.78 3.23 4.03
N ALA A 75 2.01 3.70 3.80
CA ALA A 75 2.35 5.12 3.93
C ALA A 75 1.70 6.01 2.87
N VAL A 76 1.45 5.49 1.66
CA VAL A 76 0.70 6.22 0.64
C VAL A 76 -0.78 6.29 1.00
N MET A 77 -1.35 5.27 1.65
CA MET A 77 -2.77 5.26 2.04
C MET A 77 -3.13 6.30 3.11
N ALA A 78 -2.17 6.63 3.99
CA ALA A 78 -2.35 7.41 5.21
C ALA A 78 -2.37 8.94 5.01
#